data_AF-A0A3D2NHY8-F1
#
_entry.id   AF-A0A3D2NHY8-F1
#
_cell.length_a   1.000
_cell.length_b   1.000
_cell.length_c   1.000
_cell.angle_alpha   90.00
_cell.angle_beta   90.00
_cell.angle_gamma   90.00
#
_symmetry.space_group_name_H-M   'P 1'
#
loop_
_entity.id
_entity.type
_entity.pdbx_description
1 polymer ?
#
loop_
_entity_poly.entity_id
_entity_poly.type
_entity_poly.pdbx_seq_one_letter_code
_entity_poly.pdbx_strand_id
1 'polypeptide(L)'
;MTVFTVDSDAVLTATSTIRATGDRLQSETAAMLGQLTQLQGSWTGSASVAFQSVVERWRGAQRELDAALADISTALGVAGQQYAQTELSAAGLFR
;
A
#
# COMPACT_ATOMS: atom_id res chain seq x y z
N MET A 1 -22.64 -12.31 28.00
CA MET A 1 -21.32 -12.49 27.35
C MET A 1 -21.42 -11.85 25.99
N THR A 2 -20.77 -10.70 25.79
CA THR A 2 -20.75 -10.01 24.49
C THR A 2 -19.84 -10.78 23.56
N VAL A 3 -20.44 -11.50 22.61
CA VAL A 3 -19.72 -12.15 21.52
C VAL A 3 -19.02 -11.05 20.72
N PHE A 4 -17.71 -11.17 20.52
CA PHE A 4 -16.88 -10.27 19.71
C PHE A 4 -17.19 -10.41 18.20
N THR A 5 -18.47 -10.40 17.81
CA THR A 5 -18.88 -10.54 16.40
C THR A 5 -18.66 -9.25 15.60
N VAL A 6 -18.55 -8.12 16.30
CA VAL A 6 -18.15 -6.81 15.74
C VAL A 6 -16.62 -6.81 15.80
N ASP A 7 -15.85 -7.00 14.73
CA ASP A 7 -15.87 -6.24 13.48
C ASP A 7 -15.13 -6.98 12.33
N SER A 8 -15.16 -8.32 12.27
CA SER A 8 -14.38 -9.09 11.28
C SER A 8 -14.69 -8.67 9.82
N ASP A 9 -15.97 -8.48 9.49
CA ASP A 9 -16.41 -7.96 8.19
C ASP A 9 -15.92 -6.53 7.92
N ALA A 10 -15.90 -5.65 8.93
CA ALA A 10 -15.38 -4.30 8.75
C ALA A 10 -13.86 -4.28 8.60
N VAL A 11 -13.14 -5.16 9.31
CA VAL A 11 -11.68 -5.32 9.16
C VAL A 11 -11.35 -5.84 7.76
N LEU A 12 -12.11 -6.82 7.25
CA LEU A 12 -11.93 -7.33 5.88
C LEU A 12 -12.23 -6.24 4.84
N THR A 13 -13.32 -5.49 5.02
CA THR A 13 -13.72 -4.38 4.14
C THR A 13 -12.70 -3.24 4.16
N ALA A 14 -12.21 -2.88 5.34
CA ALA A 14 -11.14 -1.89 5.52
C ALA A 14 -9.86 -2.36 4.85
N THR A 15 -9.51 -3.64 5.01
CA THR A 15 -8.34 -4.26 4.37
C THR A 15 -8.44 -4.17 2.84
N SER A 16 -9.58 -4.52 2.24
CA SER A 16 -9.76 -4.40 0.80
C SER A 16 -9.68 -2.95 0.31
N THR A 17 -10.23 -2.02 1.08
CA THR A 17 -10.22 -0.58 0.76
C THR A 17 -8.81 -0.01 0.82
N ILE A 18 -8.03 -0.40 1.82
CA ILE A 18 -6.64 0.02 1.99
C ILE A 18 -5.78 -0.54 0.84
N ARG A 19 -5.96 -1.81 0.46
CA ARG A 19 -5.25 -2.39 -0.70
C ARG A 19 -5.57 -1.65 -2.00
N ALA A 20 -6.85 -1.39 -2.28
CA ALA A 20 -7.26 -0.64 -3.47
C ALA A 20 -6.67 0.78 -3.50
N THR A 21 -6.56 1.42 -2.33
CA THR A 21 -5.91 2.72 -2.19
C THR A 21 -4.40 2.62 -2.46
N GLY A 22 -3.74 1.57 -1.96
CA GLY A 22 -2.34 1.28 -2.25
C GLY A 22 -2.06 1.09 -3.74
N ASP A 23 -2.87 0.30 -4.43
CA ASP A 23 -2.73 0.07 -5.88
C ASP A 23 -2.89 1.36 -6.69
N ARG A 24 -3.84 2.22 -6.27
CA ARG A 24 -4.02 3.54 -6.86
C ARG A 24 -2.82 4.45 -6.63
N LEU A 25 -2.28 4.48 -5.41
CA LEU A 25 -1.08 5.27 -5.07
C LEU A 25 0.14 4.81 -5.87
N GLN A 26 0.34 3.50 -6.05
CA GLN A 26 1.42 2.97 -6.89
C GLN A 26 1.25 3.42 -8.35
N SER A 27 0.03 3.34 -8.87
CA SER A 27 -0.29 3.77 -10.24
C SER A 27 -0.05 5.26 -10.45
N GLU A 28 -0.51 6.10 -9.53
CA GLU A 28 -0.27 7.56 -9.56
C GLU A 28 1.22 7.88 -9.44
N THR A 29 1.95 7.14 -8.61
CA THR A 29 3.40 7.32 -8.43
C THR A 29 4.19 6.97 -9.69
N ALA A 30 3.83 5.86 -10.34
CA ALA A 30 4.40 5.45 -11.63
C ALA A 30 4.07 6.45 -12.74
N ALA A 31 2.84 6.98 -12.77
CA ALA A 31 2.43 7.99 -13.74
C ALA A 31 3.26 9.28 -13.59
N MET A 32 3.51 9.73 -12.35
CA MET A 32 4.36 10.89 -12.10
C MET A 32 5.82 10.65 -12.51
N LEU A 33 6.36 9.45 -12.32
CA LEU A 33 7.69 9.11 -12.84
C LEU A 33 7.75 9.22 -14.38
N GLY A 34 6.70 8.77 -15.08
CA GLY A 34 6.58 8.92 -16.52
C GLY A 34 6.59 10.38 -16.96
N GLN A 35 5.81 11.24 -16.30
CA GLN A 35 5.75 12.68 -16.56
C GLN A 35 7.11 13.37 -16.31
N LEU A 36 7.78 13.03 -15.21
CA LEU A 36 9.11 13.54 -14.90
C LEU A 36 10.14 13.12 -15.97
N THR A 37 10.10 11.86 -16.42
CA THR A 37 11.02 11.36 -17.45
C THR A 37 10.77 12.06 -18.80
N GLN A 38 9.51 12.32 -19.14
CA GLN A 38 9.15 13.08 -20.34
C GLN A 38 9.68 14.51 -20.26
N LEU A 39 9.52 15.18 -19.12
CA LEU A 39 10.02 16.54 -18.90
C LEU A 39 11.55 16.59 -18.92
N GLN A 40 12.24 15.57 -18.39
CA GLN A 40 13.70 15.46 -18.47
C GLN A 40 14.19 15.45 -19.93
N GLY A 41 13.43 14.85 -20.85
CA GLY A 41 13.75 14.82 -22.27
C GLY A 41 13.66 16.19 -22.97
N SER A 42 12.91 17.15 -22.42
CA SER A 42 12.83 18.51 -22.97
C SER A 42 13.85 19.48 -22.38
N TRP A 43 14.49 19.13 -21.26
CA TRP A 43 15.50 19.95 -20.59
C TRP A 43 16.90 19.63 -21.13
N THR A 44 17.54 20.61 -21.77
CA THR A 44 18.91 20.48 -22.31
C THR A 44 19.91 21.31 -21.48
N GLY A 45 21.20 20.96 -21.60
CA GLY A 45 22.28 21.67 -20.91
C GLY A 45 22.36 21.36 -19.40
N SER A 46 22.93 22.28 -18.63
CA SER A 46 23.17 22.12 -17.18
C SER A 46 21.88 21.91 -16.36
N ALA A 47 20.74 22.41 -16.85
CA ALA A 47 19.44 22.20 -16.23
C ALA A 47 19.02 20.71 -16.24
N SER A 48 19.48 19.94 -17.22
CA SER A 48 19.18 18.49 -17.31
C SER A 48 19.76 17.72 -16.13
N VAL A 49 20.98 18.07 -15.69
CA VAL A 49 21.65 17.42 -14.54
C VAL A 49 20.89 17.70 -13.24
N ALA A 50 20.46 18.94 -13.02
CA ALA A 50 19.65 19.28 -11.85
C ALA A 50 18.31 18.53 -11.85
N PHE A 51 17.71 18.35 -13.03
CA PHE A 51 16.46 17.61 -13.17
C PHE A 51 16.63 16.10 -12.94
N GLN A 52 17.76 15.51 -13.32
CA GLN A 52 18.09 14.11 -13.01
C GLN A 52 18.07 13.85 -11.50
N SER A 53 18.61 14.75 -10.68
CA SER A 53 18.54 14.62 -9.22
C SER A 53 17.11 14.65 -8.67
N VAL A 54 16.20 15.40 -9.31
CA VAL A 54 14.76 15.39 -8.96
C VAL A 54 14.12 14.04 -9.28
N VAL A 55 14.44 13.47 -10.46
CA VAL A 55 13.96 12.13 -10.86
C VAL A 55 14.48 11.06 -9.91
N GLU A 56 15.75 11.11 -9.52
CA GLU A 56 16.33 10.16 -8.55
C GLU A 56 15.67 10.27 -7.18
N ARG A 57 15.45 11.49 -6.69
CA ARG A 57 14.73 11.72 -5.43
C ARG A 57 13.32 11.15 -5.49
N TRP A 58 12.62 11.33 -6.61
CA TRP A 58 11.30 10.75 -6.83
C TRP A 58 11.32 9.21 -6.81
N ARG A 59 12.29 8.58 -7.47
CA ARG A 59 12.49 7.12 -7.40
C ARG A 59 12.81 6.62 -5.98
N GLY A 60 13.44 7.46 -5.16
CA GLY A 60 13.61 7.20 -3.72
C GLY A 60 12.26 7.15 -3.00
N ALA A 61 11.48 8.21 -3.13
CA ALA A 61 10.16 8.33 -2.51
C ALA A 61 9.19 7.20 -2.95
N GLN A 62 9.22 6.82 -4.23
CA GLN A 62 8.45 5.68 -4.74
C GLN A 62 8.79 4.37 -4.00
N ARG A 63 10.09 4.09 -3.81
CA ARG A 63 10.51 2.88 -3.09
C ARG A 63 10.08 2.88 -1.63
N GLU A 64 10.12 4.04 -0.97
CA GLU A 64 9.65 4.18 0.40
C GLU A 64 8.14 3.95 0.50
N LEU A 65 7.37 4.47 -0.46
CA LEU A 65 5.93 4.23 -0.54
C LEU A 65 5.62 2.75 -0.77
N ASP A 66 6.30 2.11 -1.72
CA ASP A 66 6.12 0.68 -2.02
C ASP A 66 6.43 -0.19 -0.80
N ALA A 67 7.49 0.14 -0.05
CA ALA A 67 7.83 -0.53 1.20
C ALA A 67 6.74 -0.35 2.27
N ALA A 68 6.25 0.88 2.46
CA ALA A 68 5.17 1.14 3.41
C ALA A 68 3.88 0.37 3.06
N LEU A 69 3.52 0.29 1.77
CA LEU A 69 2.36 -0.46 1.31
C LEU A 69 2.53 -1.98 1.50
N ALA A 70 3.75 -2.50 1.32
CA ALA A 70 4.07 -3.91 1.60
C ALA A 70 3.95 -4.23 3.09
N ASP A 71 4.44 -3.36 3.97
CA ASP A 71 4.34 -3.49 5.42
C ASP A 71 2.87 -3.48 5.88
N ILE A 72 2.08 -2.54 5.37
CA ILE A 72 0.62 -2.48 5.61
C ILE A 72 -0.05 -3.77 5.14
N SER A 73 0.26 -4.24 3.94
CA SER A 73 -0.31 -5.47 3.38
C SER A 73 0.00 -6.70 4.23
N THR A 74 1.21 -6.76 4.77
CA THR A 74 1.66 -7.83 5.67
C THR A 74 0.90 -7.76 7.01
N ALA A 75 0.82 -6.58 7.62
CA ALA A 75 0.11 -6.38 8.89
C ALA A 75 -1.38 -6.75 8.78
N LEU A 76 -2.04 -6.33 7.70
CA LEU A 76 -3.44 -6.68 7.42
C LEU A 76 -3.62 -8.18 7.16
N GLY A 77 -2.66 -8.83 6.50
CA GLY A 77 -2.66 -10.28 6.30
C GLY A 77 -2.58 -11.07 7.60
N VAL A 78 -1.68 -10.66 8.51
CA VAL A 78 -1.55 -11.27 9.85
C VAL A 78 -2.83 -11.08 10.67
N ALA A 79 -3.39 -9.86 10.66
CA ALA A 79 -4.65 -9.57 11.34
C ALA A 79 -5.76 -10.50 10.83
N GLY A 80 -5.93 -10.62 9.51
CA GLY A 80 -6.94 -11.50 8.90
C GLY A 80 -6.80 -12.97 9.31
N GLN A 81 -5.58 -13.52 9.35
CA GLN A 81 -5.35 -14.91 9.77
C GLN A 81 -5.69 -15.14 11.25
N GLN A 82 -5.35 -14.19 12.12
CA GLN A 82 -5.62 -14.29 13.54
C GLN A 82 -7.13 -14.23 13.85
N TYR A 83 -7.89 -13.44 13.09
CA TYR A 83 -9.35 -13.43 13.19
C TYR A 83 -9.97 -14.76 12.75
N ALA A 84 -9.57 -15.31 11.60
CA ALA A 84 -10.09 -16.59 11.11
C ALA A 84 -9.84 -17.75 12.11
N GLN A 85 -8.68 -17.78 12.76
CA GLN A 85 -8.36 -18.78 13.77
C GLN A 85 -9.22 -18.63 15.04
N THR A 86 -9.55 -17.39 15.42
CA THR A 86 -10.39 -17.09 16.59
C THR A 86 -11.84 -17.53 16.36
N GLU A 87 -12.40 -17.29 15.18
CA GLU A 87 -13.74 -17.75 14.81
C GLU A 87 -13.86 -19.28 14.79
N LEU A 88 -12.88 -19.98 14.20
CA LEU A 88 -12.87 -21.45 14.18
C LEU A 88 -12.81 -22.05 15.61
N SER A 89 -12.03 -21.42 16.49
CA SER A 89 -11.90 -21.85 17.88
C SER A 89 -13.18 -21.60 18.67
N ALA A 90 -13.84 -20.45 18.45
CA ALA A 90 -15.12 -20.13 19.06
C ALA A 90 -16.24 -21.07 18.57
N ALA A 91 -16.31 -21.35 17.26
CA ALA A 91 -17.28 -22.29 16.70
C ALA A 91 -17.10 -23.72 17.26
N GLY A 92 -15.85 -24.14 17.50
CA GLY A 92 -15.53 -25.43 18.12
C GLY A 92 -15.94 -25.57 19.59
N LEU A 93 -16.14 -24.46 20.32
CA LEU A 93 -16.61 -24.46 21.72
C LEU A 93 -18.12 -24.67 21.85
N PHE A 94 -18.89 -24.47 20.78
CA PHE A 94 -20.34 -24.64 20.76
C PHE A 94 -20.79 -26.02 20.23
N ARG A 95 -19.87 -26.99 20.10
CA ARG A 95 -20.18 -28.40 19.80
C ARG A 95 -19.98 -29.29 21.02
#